data_AF-T1C2L8-F1
#
_entry.id   AF-T1C2L8-F1
#
_cell.length_a   1.000
_cell.length_b   1.000
_cell.length_c   1.000
_cell.angle_alpha   90.00
_cell.angle_beta   90.00
_cell.angle_gamma   90.00
#
_symmetry.space_group_name_H-M   'P 1'
#
loop_
_entity.id
_entity.type
_entity.pdbx_description
1 polymer ?
#
loop_
_entity_poly.entity_id
_entity_poly.type
_entity_poly.pdbx_seq_one_letter_code
_entity_poly.pdbx_strand_id
1 'polypeptide(L)' 'FVWPTFRQTTEEVINGFEEAWRFFGGIFPIVIPDNLSAVVTKADKLVPRFNDTFLEYAQSRRFFIDTARVATPT' A
#
# COMPACT_ATOMS: atom_id res chain seq x y z
N PHE A 1 -13.68 -1.20 -7.30
CA PHE A 1 -13.74 -1.88 -5.99
C PHE A 1 -13.49 -0.83 -4.91
N VAL A 2 -14.25 -0.87 -3.82
CA VAL A 2 -14.04 0.03 -2.66
C VAL A 2 -14.12 -0.83 -1.41
N TRP A 3 -13.12 -0.74 -0.55
CA TRP A 3 -13.07 -1.42 0.75
C TRP A 3 -13.05 -0.36 1.87
N PRO A 4 -14.18 -0.07 2.52
CA PRO A 4 -14.21 0.88 3.61
C PRO A 4 -13.58 0.26 4.85
N THR A 5 -12.62 0.96 5.46
CA THR A 5 -12.12 0.63 6.79
C THR A 5 -12.35 1.79 7.76
N PHE A 6 -12.58 1.46 9.03
CA PHE A 6 -12.78 2.44 10.10
C PHE A 6 -11.48 2.80 10.81
N ARG A 7 -10.39 2.07 10.55
CA ARG A 7 -9.07 2.31 11.15
C ARG A 7 -7.97 2.17 10.10
N GLN A 8 -7.03 3.10 10.10
CA GLN A 8 -5.88 3.07 9.19
C GLN A 8 -4.71 2.31 9.83
N THR A 9 -4.88 1.02 10.14
CA THR A 9 -3.81 0.13 10.60
C THR A 9 -3.25 -0.70 9.44
N THR A 10 -2.02 -1.19 9.56
CA THR A 10 -1.40 -2.03 8.52
C THR A 10 -2.20 -3.31 8.27
N GLU A 11 -2.75 -3.92 9.32
CA GLU A 11 -3.61 -5.11 9.22
C GLU A 11 -4.88 -4.86 8.39
N GLU A 12 -5.60 -3.78 8.68
CA GLU A 12 -6.82 -3.40 7.95
C GLU A 12 -6.53 -3.11 6.47
N VAL A 13 -5.39 -2.48 6.19
CA VAL A 13 -4.93 -2.24 4.81
C VAL A 13 -4.62 -3.56 4.10
N ILE A 14 -3.89 -4.48 4.73
CA ILE A 14 -3.60 -5.81 4.16
C ILE A 14 -4.90 -6.56 3.87
N ASN A 15 -5.87 -6.55 4.78
CA ASN A 15 -7.17 -7.19 4.57
C ASN A 15 -7.90 -6.60 3.35
N GLY A 16 -7.88 -5.28 3.19
CA GLY A 16 -8.44 -4.63 2.01
C GLY A 16 -7.76 -5.04 0.69
N PHE A 17 -6.43 -5.24 0.71
CA PHE A 17 -5.69 -5.77 -0.44
C PHE A 17 -6.05 -7.22 -0.76
N GLU A 18 -6.16 -8.10 0.23
CA GLU A 18 -6.57 -9.49 0.01
C GLU A 18 -7.97 -9.59 -0.63
N GLU A 19 -8.92 -8.77 -0.16
CA GLU A 19 -10.26 -8.73 -0.75
C GLU A 19 -10.26 -8.09 -2.14
N ALA A 20 -9.40 -7.10 -2.39
CA ALA A 20 -9.19 -6.57 -3.74
C ALA A 20 -8.64 -7.64 -4.69
N TRP A 21 -7.61 -8.40 -4.29
CA TRP A 21 -7.03 -9.49 -5.08
C TRP A 21 -8.06 -10.55 -5.45
N ARG A 22 -8.90 -10.93 -4.49
CA ARG A 22 -10.03 -11.84 -4.73
C ARG A 22 -11.04 -11.26 -5.71
N PHE A 23 -11.43 -10.00 -5.53
CA PHE A 23 -12.40 -9.33 -6.39
C PHE A 23 -11.92 -9.21 -7.84
N PHE A 24 -10.65 -8.84 -8.04
CA PHE A 24 -10.06 -8.68 -9.37
C PHE A 24 -9.55 -9.99 -9.98
N GLY A 25 -9.56 -11.09 -9.22
CA GLY A 25 -9.14 -12.41 -9.69
C GLY A 25 -7.62 -12.55 -9.88
N GLY A 26 -6.83 -11.73 -9.18
CA GLY A 26 -5.37 -11.72 -9.32
C GLY A 26 -4.69 -10.61 -8.55
N ILE A 27 -3.36 -10.71 -8.47
CA ILE A 27 -2.49 -9.73 -7.82
C ILE A 27 -1.91 -8.81 -8.90
N PHE A 28 -2.04 -7.50 -8.73
CA PHE A 28 -1.39 -6.56 -9.64
C PHE A 28 0.13 -6.56 -9.42
N PRO A 29 0.94 -6.47 -10.47
CA PRO A 29 2.40 -6.52 -10.35
C PRO A 29 2.99 -5.28 -9.67
N ILE A 30 2.31 -4.14 -9.75
CA ILE A 30 2.75 -2.86 -9.18
C ILE A 30 1.56 -2.21 -8.49
N VAL A 31 1.79 -1.71 -7.28
CA VAL A 31 0.83 -0.97 -6.46
C VAL A 31 1.42 0.40 -6.15
N ILE A 32 0.64 1.46 -6.39
CA ILE A 32 1.03 2.84 -6.12
C ILE A 32 0.21 3.38 -4.94
N PRO A 33 0.64 3.21 -3.68
CA PRO A 33 -0.04 3.79 -2.51
C PRO A 33 0.07 5.32 -2.49
N ASP A 34 -1.01 5.96 -2.05
CA ASP A 34 -1.14 7.41 -1.86
C ASP A 34 -0.45 7.93 -0.57
N ASN A 35 0.71 7.37 -0.22
CA ASN A 35 1.51 7.70 0.99
C ASN A 35 0.80 7.55 2.35
N LEU A 36 -0.15 6.63 2.47
CA LEU A 36 -0.77 6.28 3.75
C LEU A 36 0.27 5.82 4.78
N SER A 37 0.22 6.33 6.01
CA SER A 37 1.17 5.99 7.10
C SER A 37 1.28 4.48 7.40
N ALA A 38 0.21 3.73 7.12
CA ALA A 38 0.15 2.28 7.28
C ALA A 38 1.03 1.51 6.27
N VAL A 39 1.40 2.17 5.16
CA VAL A 39 2.21 1.63 4.05
C VAL A 39 3.56 2.35 3.96
N VAL A 40 3.55 3.67 4.14
CA VAL A 40 4.72 4.56 4.03
C VAL A 40 4.92 5.26 5.38
N THR A 41 5.95 4.87 6.12
CA THR A 41 6.26 5.49 7.43
C THR A 41 6.91 6.86 7.28
N LYS A 42 7.63 7.10 6.18
CA LYS A 42 8.12 8.43 5.79
C LYS A 42 8.16 8.57 4.27
N ALA A 43 7.35 9.48 3.73
CA ALA A 43 7.39 9.82 2.31
C ALA A 43 8.66 10.62 2.02
N ASP A 44 9.44 10.19 1.02
CA ASP A 44 10.64 10.86 0.55
C ASP A 44 10.72 10.70 -0.97
N LYS A 45 11.22 11.72 -1.67
CA LYS A 45 11.29 11.72 -3.15
C LYS A 45 12.36 10.78 -3.71
N LEU A 46 13.33 10.38 -2.89
CA LEU A 46 14.49 9.59 -3.28
C LEU A 46 14.60 8.28 -2.47
N VAL A 47 14.27 8.31 -1.18
CA VAL A 47 14.40 7.14 -0.28
C VAL A 47 13.19 7.02 0.66
N PRO A 48 12.00 6.64 0.15
CA PRO A 48 10.83 6.45 0.98
C PRO A 48 11.08 5.32 2.00
N ARG A 49 10.66 5.52 3.25
CA ARG A 49 10.67 4.47 4.26
C ARG A 49 9.29 3.80 4.26
N PHE A 50 9.28 2.52 3.95
CA PHE A 50 8.08 1.71 4.01
C PHE A 50 7.84 1.19 5.43
N ASN A 51 6.61 0.76 5.69
CA ASN A 51 6.31 -0.05 6.86
C ASN A 51 6.84 -1.48 6.60
N ASP A 52 7.72 -1.97 7.47
CA ASP A 52 8.39 -3.28 7.29
C ASP A 52 7.38 -4.42 7.12
N THR A 53 6.29 -4.42 7.90
CA THR A 53 5.22 -5.42 7.80
C THR A 53 4.51 -5.38 6.45
N PHE A 54 4.27 -4.18 5.90
CA PHE A 54 3.65 -4.06 4.59
C PHE A 54 4.62 -4.44 3.45
N LEU A 55 5.91 -4.18 3.63
CA LEU A 55 6.94 -4.59 2.68
C LEU A 55 7.08 -6.12 2.63
N GLU A 56 7.10 -6.79 3.78
CA GLU A 56 7.08 -8.26 3.87
C GLU A 56 5.83 -8.84 3.21
N TYR A 57 4.67 -8.23 3.45
CA TYR A 57 3.43 -8.60 2.78
C TYR A 57 3.57 -8.52 1.25
N ALA A 58 4.08 -7.40 0.72
CA ALA A 58 4.28 -7.22 -0.71
C ALA A 58 5.26 -8.23 -1.32
N GLN A 59 6.35 -8.55 -0.61
CA GLN A 59 7.28 -9.60 -1.02
C GLN A 59 6.62 -10.98 -1.04
N SER A 60 5.82 -11.31 -0.02
CA SER A 60 5.09 -12.59 0.06
C SER A 60 4.11 -12.77 -1.10
N ARG A 61 3.49 -11.67 -1.54
CA ARG A 61 2.53 -11.62 -2.65
C ARG A 61 3.15 -11.29 -4.01
N ARG A 62 4.45 -11.02 -4.04
CA ARG A 62 5.27 -10.76 -5.23
C ARG A 62 4.76 -9.57 -6.05
N PHE A 63 4.40 -8.48 -5.39
CA PHE A 63 4.13 -7.20 -6.07
C PHE A 63 5.10 -6.11 -5.62
N PHE A 64 5.35 -5.15 -6.51
CA PHE A 64 6.17 -3.98 -6.23
C PHE A 64 5.33 -2.85 -5.66
N ILE A 65 5.90 -2.13 -4.69
CA ILE A 65 5.32 -0.92 -4.13
C ILE A 65 6.09 0.28 -4.69
N ASP A 66 5.37 1.24 -5.27
CA ASP A 66 5.93 2.53 -5.69
C ASP A 66 5.18 3.68 -5.01
N THR A 67 5.87 4.59 -4.34
CA THR A 67 5.17 5.67 -3.63
C THR A 67 4.59 6.69 -4.60
N ALA A 68 3.35 7.12 -4.37
CA ALA A 68 2.81 8.27 -5.10
C ALA A 68 3.72 9.50 -4.89
N ARG A 69 3.90 10.28 -5.97
CA ARG A 69 4.70 11.52 -5.91
C ARG A 69 4.12 12.44 -4.84
N VAL A 70 4.99 12.96 -3.97
CA VAL A 70 4.59 14.00 -3.00
C VAL A 70 4.12 15.23 -3.78
N ALA A 71 2.80 15.41 -3.86
CA ALA A 71 2.20 16.63 -4.34
C ALA A 71 2.13 17.63 -3.18
N THR A 72 2.76 18.79 -3.34
CA THR A 72 2.48 19.94 -2.47
C THR A 72 1.20 20.59 -2.98
N PRO A 73 0.11 20.65 -2.20
CA PRO A 73 -1.05 21.44 -2.57
C PRO A 73 -0.59 22.88 -2.81
N THR A 74 -0.87 23.45 -3.98
CA THR A 74 -0.60 24.86 -4.30
C THR A 74 -1.82 25.70 -3.95
#